data_AF-A0A2M7KNK0-F1
#
_entry.id   AF-A0A2M7KNK0-F1
#
_cell.length_a   1.000
_cell.length_b   1.000
_cell.length_c   1.000
_cell.angle_alpha   90.00
_cell.angle_beta   90.00
_cell.angle_gamma   90.00
#
_symmetry.space_group_name_H-M   'P 1'
#
loop_
_entity.id
_entity.type
_entity.pdbx_description
1 polymer ?
#
loop_
_entity_poly.entity_id
_entity_poly.type
_entity_poly.pdbx_seq_one_letter_code
_entity_poly.pdbx_strand_id
1 'polypeptide(L)'
;RWYDRFGLVYYGCCEPLDRKVSYIRDIPHVRKVSMSPWVDQDRGAEQLAPDLVFSRKPSPAFLCVDDWDPAAVEKDLRNTVDTCARHGCPVELILKDISTVRYEPQRLWEWEDIARRVVEETA
;
A
#
# COMPACT_ATOMS: atom_id res chain seq x y z
N ARG A 1 12.77 23.31 -0.23
CA ARG A 1 12.82 24.24 -1.39
C ARG A 1 12.04 23.75 -2.61
N TRP A 2 12.21 22.51 -3.07
CA TRP A 2 11.46 21.99 -4.23
C TRP A 2 10.03 21.58 -3.86
N TYR A 3 9.88 20.86 -2.75
CA TYR A 3 8.58 20.36 -2.27
C TYR A 3 7.61 21.49 -1.87
N ASP A 4 8.10 22.63 -1.38
CA ASP A 4 7.29 23.80 -0.99
C ASP A 4 6.45 24.40 -2.14
N ARG A 5 6.73 24.01 -3.38
CA ARG A 5 5.97 24.46 -4.56
C ARG A 5 4.72 23.62 -4.83
N PHE A 6 4.54 22.50 -4.12
CA PHE A 6 3.50 21.51 -4.38
C PHE A 6 2.58 21.39 -3.17
N GLY A 7 1.26 21.47 -3.40
CA GLY A 7 0.27 21.44 -2.31
C GLY A 7 0.18 20.10 -1.57
N LEU A 8 0.49 18.98 -2.23
CA LEU A 8 0.56 17.65 -1.63
C LEU A 8 1.72 16.88 -2.25
N VAL A 9 2.48 16.20 -1.41
CA VAL A 9 3.66 15.42 -1.80
C VAL A 9 3.43 13.94 -1.48
N TYR A 10 3.70 13.11 -2.48
CA TYR A 10 3.77 11.67 -2.35
C TYR A 10 5.24 11.24 -2.41
N TYR A 11 5.75 10.69 -1.31
CA TYR A 11 7.14 10.22 -1.24
C TYR A 11 7.20 8.70 -1.36
N GLY A 12 8.10 8.18 -2.19
CA GLY A 12 8.29 6.75 -2.34
C GLY A 12 9.69 6.36 -2.77
N CYS A 13 10.12 5.18 -2.34
CA CYS A 13 11.42 4.58 -2.63
C CYS A 13 11.25 3.05 -2.65
N CYS A 14 12.22 2.34 -3.26
CA CYS A 14 12.23 0.87 -3.25
C CYS A 14 12.63 0.28 -1.89
N GLU A 15 13.19 1.08 -0.99
CA GLU A 15 13.59 0.64 0.33
C GLU A 15 12.42 0.56 1.35
N PRO A 16 12.56 -0.19 2.45
CA PRO A 16 11.55 -0.23 3.50
C PRO A 16 11.46 1.12 4.25
N LEU A 17 10.46 1.94 3.87
CA LEU A 17 10.29 3.30 4.39
C LEU A 17 9.67 3.38 5.78
N ASP A 18 9.12 2.28 6.30
CA ASP A 18 8.60 2.17 7.66
C ASP A 18 9.66 2.45 8.74
N ARG A 19 10.95 2.35 8.43
CA ARG A 19 12.06 2.72 9.34
C ARG A 19 12.54 4.17 9.20
N LYS A 20 11.96 4.92 8.26
CA LYS A 20 12.44 6.25 7.87
C LYS A 20 11.35 7.33 7.94
N VAL A 21 10.20 7.01 8.52
CA VAL A 21 9.06 7.93 8.59
C VAL A 21 9.43 9.25 9.27
N SER A 22 10.28 9.21 10.31
CA SER A 22 10.79 10.42 10.97
C SER A 22 11.45 11.39 10.00
N TYR A 23 12.33 10.92 9.12
CA TYR A 23 12.98 11.76 8.09
C TYR A 23 12.01 12.20 7.00
N ILE A 24 11.05 11.35 6.65
CA ILE A 24 10.07 11.65 5.60
C ILE A 24 9.12 12.76 6.05
N ARG A 25 8.80 12.83 7.35
CA ARG A 25 7.96 13.88 7.94
C ARG A 25 8.57 15.28 7.82
N ASP A 26 9.88 15.39 7.64
CA ASP A 26 10.55 16.67 7.38
C ASP A 26 10.30 17.20 5.95
N ILE A 27 9.74 16.38 5.06
CA ILE A 27 9.42 16.78 3.69
C ILE A 27 8.17 17.68 3.70
N PRO A 28 8.27 18.93 3.22
CA PRO A 28 7.12 19.85 3.17
C PRO A 28 5.94 19.24 2.40
N HIS A 29 4.74 19.37 2.98
CA HIS A 29 3.46 18.95 2.38
C HIS A 29 3.37 17.45 2.07
N VAL A 30 4.23 16.61 2.65
CA VAL A 30 4.09 15.17 2.52
C VAL A 30 2.73 14.75 3.05
N ARG A 31 2.00 13.99 2.23
CA ARG A 31 0.67 13.50 2.57
C ARG A 31 0.57 11.99 2.48
N LYS A 32 1.39 11.36 1.63
CA LYS A 32 1.36 9.91 1.43
C LYS A 32 2.78 9.36 1.33
N VAL A 33 2.99 8.16 1.86
CA VAL A 33 4.28 7.46 1.81
C VAL A 33 4.09 6.10 1.16
N SER A 34 4.89 5.80 0.13
CA SER A 34 4.85 4.54 -0.61
C SER A 34 5.40 3.41 0.24
N MET A 35 4.52 2.50 0.66
CA MET A 35 4.83 1.37 1.50
C MET A 35 4.93 0.09 0.65
N SER A 36 6.16 -0.32 0.35
CA SER A 36 6.48 -1.50 -0.48
C SER A 36 6.03 -2.81 0.18
N PRO A 37 6.06 -3.96 -0.53
CA PRO A 37 5.76 -5.27 0.07
C PRO A 37 6.63 -5.68 1.26
N TRP A 38 7.79 -5.03 1.41
CA TRP A 38 8.82 -5.44 2.36
C TRP A 38 8.77 -4.68 3.69
N VAL A 39 7.84 -3.73 3.82
CA VAL A 39 7.72 -2.93 5.03
C VAL A 39 7.11 -3.73 6.16
N ASP A 40 7.48 -3.34 7.39
CA ASP A 40 6.71 -3.68 8.56
C ASP A 40 5.46 -2.80 8.60
N GLN A 41 4.30 -3.40 8.31
CA GLN A 41 3.05 -2.65 8.16
C GLN A 41 2.57 -2.05 9.48
N ASP A 42 2.79 -2.73 10.60
CA ASP A 42 2.33 -2.27 11.91
C ASP A 42 3.16 -1.06 12.36
N ARG A 43 4.50 -1.18 12.32
CA ARG A 43 5.42 -0.06 12.55
C ARG A 43 5.16 1.12 11.60
N GLY A 44 4.88 0.83 10.33
CA GLY A 44 4.60 1.85 9.33
C GLY A 44 3.28 2.58 9.60
N ALA A 45 2.21 1.85 9.91
CA ALA A 45 0.90 2.42 10.20
C ALA A 45 0.92 3.26 11.48
N GLU A 46 1.55 2.77 12.55
CA GLU A 46 1.75 3.51 13.81
C GLU A 46 2.46 4.85 13.57
N GLN A 47 3.56 4.84 12.82
CA GLN A 47 4.35 6.06 12.59
C GLN A 47 3.73 7.04 11.59
N LEU A 48 2.88 6.58 10.67
CA LEU A 48 2.19 7.45 9.70
C LEU A 48 0.88 8.02 10.24
N ALA A 49 0.24 7.34 11.19
CA ALA A 49 -1.02 7.78 11.75
C ALA A 49 -0.88 9.11 12.51
N PRO A 50 -1.94 9.93 12.55
CA PRO A 50 -3.16 9.85 11.74
C PRO A 50 -3.06 10.65 10.42
N ASP A 51 -1.95 11.37 10.21
CA ASP A 51 -1.84 12.50 9.28
C ASP A 51 -1.29 12.15 7.90
N LEU A 52 -0.63 10.99 7.75
CA LEU A 52 -0.08 10.52 6.48
C LEU A 52 -0.83 9.27 5.99
N VAL A 53 -1.02 9.17 4.68
CA VAL A 53 -1.62 7.98 4.06
C VAL A 53 -0.56 6.90 3.90
N PHE A 54 -0.85 5.73 4.42
CA PHE A 54 -0.16 4.48 4.14
C PHE A 54 -0.48 4.04 2.70
N SER A 55 0.39 4.40 1.75
CA SER A 55 0.22 4.04 0.33
C SER A 55 0.80 2.66 0.05
N ARG A 56 0.04 1.61 0.36
CA ARG A 56 0.49 0.22 0.22
C ARG A 56 0.64 -0.14 -1.26
N LYS A 57 1.79 -0.75 -1.60
CA LYS A 57 2.06 -1.42 -2.88
C LYS A 57 2.15 -2.93 -2.67
N PRO A 58 1.04 -3.68 -2.73
CA PRO A 58 1.07 -5.15 -2.61
C PRO A 58 2.04 -5.79 -3.60
N SER A 59 2.52 -6.99 -3.29
CA SER A 59 3.45 -7.69 -4.19
C SER A 59 2.73 -8.05 -5.49
N PRO A 60 3.19 -7.61 -6.68
CA PRO A 60 2.58 -8.03 -7.93
C PRO A 60 2.79 -9.54 -8.20
N ALA A 61 3.67 -10.20 -7.45
CA ALA A 61 3.93 -11.63 -7.57
C ALA A 61 2.67 -12.49 -7.33
N PHE A 62 1.69 -12.00 -6.56
CA PHE A 62 0.41 -12.69 -6.39
C PHE A 62 -0.33 -12.92 -7.71
N LEU A 63 -0.11 -12.09 -8.73
CA LEU A 63 -0.72 -12.25 -10.05
C LEU A 63 0.07 -13.19 -10.97
N CYS A 64 1.32 -13.50 -10.62
CA CYS A 64 2.27 -14.23 -11.45
C CYS A 64 2.44 -15.70 -11.05
N VAL A 65 1.67 -16.17 -10.07
CA VAL A 65 1.71 -17.57 -9.57
C VAL A 65 1.17 -18.56 -10.61
N ASP A 66 1.61 -19.81 -10.56
CA ASP A 66 1.13 -20.83 -11.50
C ASP A 66 -0.39 -21.00 -11.41
N ASP A 67 -0.88 -21.29 -10.19
CA ASP A 67 -2.29 -21.41 -9.87
C ASP A 67 -2.78 -20.15 -9.17
N TRP A 68 -3.80 -19.51 -9.75
CA TRP A 68 -4.40 -18.30 -9.19
C TRP A 68 -5.00 -18.57 -7.81
N ASP A 69 -4.59 -17.78 -6.81
CA ASP A 69 -5.04 -17.88 -5.41
C ASP A 69 -5.65 -16.55 -4.92
N PRO A 70 -6.97 -16.36 -5.11
CA PRO A 70 -7.70 -15.22 -4.56
C PRO A 70 -7.57 -15.05 -3.05
N ALA A 71 -7.45 -16.15 -2.30
CA ALA A 71 -7.44 -16.12 -0.85
C ALA A 71 -6.11 -15.55 -0.32
N ALA A 72 -4.99 -15.85 -0.99
CA ALA A 72 -3.70 -15.25 -0.67
C ALA A 72 -3.70 -13.72 -0.89
N VAL A 73 -4.32 -13.26 -1.98
CA VAL A 73 -4.52 -11.81 -2.25
C VAL A 73 -5.36 -11.19 -1.14
N GLU A 74 -6.52 -11.76 -0.86
CA GLU A 74 -7.43 -11.22 0.16
C GLU A 74 -6.75 -11.11 1.51
N LYS A 75 -5.98 -12.13 1.91
CA LYS A 75 -5.24 -12.14 3.17
C LYS A 75 -4.21 -11.01 3.26
N ASP A 76 -3.42 -10.75 2.21
CA ASP A 76 -2.42 -9.66 2.21
C ASP A 76 -3.07 -8.28 2.29
N LEU A 77 -4.14 -8.08 1.52
CA LEU A 77 -4.87 -6.81 1.50
C LEU A 77 -5.58 -6.56 2.83
N ARG A 78 -6.27 -7.57 3.37
CA ARG A 78 -6.99 -7.48 4.65
C ARG A 78 -6.03 -7.23 5.81
N ASN A 79 -4.89 -7.91 5.84
CA ASN A 79 -3.84 -7.61 6.83
C ASN A 79 -3.42 -6.14 6.80
N THR A 80 -3.30 -5.54 5.60
CA THR A 80 -2.95 -4.13 5.45
C THR A 80 -4.05 -3.23 6.01
N VAL A 81 -5.29 -3.44 5.59
CA VAL A 81 -6.42 -2.57 5.97
C VAL A 81 -6.69 -2.68 7.46
N ASP A 82 -6.72 -3.89 8.02
CA ASP A 82 -6.90 -4.12 9.47
C ASP A 82 -5.79 -3.45 10.28
N THR A 83 -4.54 -3.55 9.80
CA THR A 83 -3.40 -2.92 10.47
C THR A 83 -3.51 -1.41 10.48
N CYS A 84 -3.88 -0.80 9.36
CA CYS A 84 -4.08 0.64 9.29
C CYS A 84 -5.26 1.08 10.17
N ALA A 85 -6.37 0.32 10.15
CA ALA A 85 -7.56 0.60 10.96
C ALA A 85 -7.25 0.58 12.47
N ARG A 86 -6.49 -0.42 12.96
CA ARG A 86 -6.07 -0.50 14.37
C ARG A 86 -5.34 0.75 14.87
N HIS A 87 -4.55 1.37 14.00
CA HIS A 87 -3.77 2.58 14.31
C HIS A 87 -4.48 3.89 13.93
N GLY A 88 -5.68 3.83 13.33
CA GLY A 88 -6.35 5.01 12.78
C GLY A 88 -5.57 5.66 11.62
N CYS A 89 -4.78 4.86 10.89
CA CYS A 89 -3.98 5.32 9.77
C CYS A 89 -4.80 5.30 8.47
N PRO A 90 -4.90 6.41 7.72
CA PRO A 90 -5.49 6.39 6.38
C PRO A 90 -4.70 5.47 5.44
N VAL A 91 -5.39 4.64 4.66
CA VAL A 91 -4.75 3.67 3.76
C VAL A 91 -5.24 3.83 2.32
N GLU A 92 -4.35 3.57 1.37
CA GLU A 92 -4.70 3.30 -0.02
C GLU A 92 -3.96 2.05 -0.51
N LEU A 93 -4.62 1.26 -1.36
CA LEU A 93 -4.04 0.07 -1.98
C LEU A 93 -3.77 0.39 -3.45
N ILE A 94 -2.53 0.25 -3.91
CA ILE A 94 -2.16 0.50 -5.30
C ILE A 94 -1.32 -0.65 -5.82
N LEU A 95 -1.90 -1.40 -6.75
CA LEU A 95 -1.19 -2.42 -7.51
C LEU A 95 -0.33 -1.76 -8.61
N LYS A 96 0.98 -2.03 -8.62
CA LYS A 96 1.91 -1.48 -9.62
C LYS A 96 3.01 -2.48 -9.98
N ASP A 97 3.76 -2.12 -11.03
CA ASP A 97 4.90 -2.87 -11.59
C ASP A 97 4.53 -4.30 -12.03
N ILE A 98 3.35 -4.45 -12.62
CA ILE A 98 2.90 -5.72 -13.21
C ILE A 98 3.66 -5.94 -14.52
N SER A 99 4.57 -6.91 -14.53
CA SER A 99 5.30 -7.30 -15.74
C SER A 99 4.66 -8.48 -16.47
N THR A 100 3.84 -9.26 -15.78
CA THR A 100 3.08 -10.38 -16.35
C THR A 100 1.90 -10.73 -15.45
N VAL A 101 0.92 -11.42 -16.03
CA VAL A 101 -0.23 -12.04 -15.35
C VAL A 101 -0.43 -13.46 -15.88
N ARG A 102 0.65 -14.09 -16.37
CA ARG A 102 0.64 -15.41 -17.05
C ARG A 102 -0.36 -15.52 -18.20
N TYR A 103 -0.52 -14.44 -18.96
CA TYR A 103 -1.51 -14.32 -20.05
C TYR A 103 -2.97 -14.44 -19.59
N GLU A 104 -3.23 -14.23 -18.30
CA GLU A 104 -4.56 -14.25 -17.69
C GLU A 104 -4.92 -12.87 -17.14
N PRO A 105 -5.31 -11.91 -18.00
CA PRO A 105 -5.64 -10.55 -17.58
C PRO A 105 -6.81 -10.47 -16.58
N GLN A 106 -7.69 -11.48 -16.54
CA GLN A 106 -8.79 -11.56 -15.59
C GLN A 106 -8.36 -11.54 -14.13
N ARG A 107 -7.13 -11.98 -13.83
CA ARG A 107 -6.54 -11.90 -12.49
C ARG A 107 -6.50 -10.46 -11.96
N LEU A 108 -6.42 -9.45 -12.84
CA LEU A 108 -6.47 -8.04 -12.45
C LEU A 108 -7.87 -7.59 -12.03
N TRP A 109 -8.92 -8.07 -12.70
CA TRP A 109 -10.30 -7.77 -12.35
C TRP A 109 -10.63 -8.44 -11.02
N GLU A 110 -10.28 -9.71 -10.86
CA GLU A 110 -10.49 -10.44 -9.61
C GLU A 110 -9.72 -9.81 -8.45
N TRP A 111 -8.47 -9.37 -8.67
CA TRP A 111 -7.73 -8.61 -7.67
C TRP A 111 -8.45 -7.31 -7.26
N GLU A 112 -9.01 -6.58 -8.23
CA GLU A 112 -9.75 -5.35 -7.97
C GLU A 112 -11.04 -5.61 -7.18
N ASP A 113 -11.81 -6.64 -7.56
CA ASP A 113 -13.01 -7.06 -6.84
C ASP A 113 -12.69 -7.45 -5.39
N ILE A 114 -11.59 -8.17 -5.16
CA ILE A 114 -11.11 -8.52 -3.82
C ILE A 114 -10.70 -7.26 -3.04
N ALA A 115 -9.91 -6.38 -3.66
CA ALA A 115 -9.43 -5.16 -3.02
C ALA A 115 -10.60 -4.24 -2.60
N ARG A 116 -11.60 -4.09 -3.47
CA ARG A 116 -12.81 -3.31 -3.19
C ARG A 116 -13.58 -3.91 -2.02
N ARG A 117 -13.87 -5.21 -2.06
CA ARG A 117 -14.58 -5.92 -0.98
C ARG A 117 -13.87 -5.75 0.37
N VAL A 118 -12.55 -5.93 0.42
CA VAL A 118 -11.76 -5.79 1.65
C VAL A 118 -11.87 -4.38 2.25
N VAL A 119 -11.81 -3.34 1.41
CA VAL A 119 -11.90 -1.95 1.88
C VAL A 119 -13.32 -1.61 2.34
N GLU A 120 -14.35 -2.07 1.64
CA GLU A 120 -15.75 -1.80 1.99
C GLU A 120 -16.21 -2.51 3.27
N GLU A 121 -15.68 -3.70 3.58
CA GLU A 121 -16.02 -4.45 4.80
C GLU A 121 -15.37 -3.89 6.08
N THR A 122 -14.29 -3.11 5.93
CA THR A 122 -13.51 -2.58 7.07
C THR A 122 -13.79 -1.10 7.35
N ALA A 123 -14.47 -0.40 6.44
CA ALA A 123 -14.87 1.00 6.55
C ALA A 123 -16.14 1.17 7.40
#